data_AF-G3V2V9-F1
#
_entry.id   AF-G3V2V9-F1
#
_cell.length_a   1.000
_cell.length_b   1.000
_cell.length_c   1.000
_cell.angle_alpha   90.00
_cell.angle_beta   90.00
_cell.angle_gamma   90.00
#
_symmetry.space_group_name_H-M   'P 1'
#
loop_
_entity.id
_entity.type
_entity.pdbx_description
1 polymer ?
#
loop_
_entity_poly.entity_id
_entity_poly.type
_entity_poly.pdbx_seq_one_letter_code
_entity_poly.pdbx_strand_id
1 'polypeptide(L)' 'MVVPSLKLQDLIEEIRGAKTQAQEREVIQKECAHIRASFRDGDPVHRHRQLAKLLYVHMLGYPAHFGQ' A
#
# COMPACT_ATOMS: atom_id res chain seq x y z
N MET A 1 -12.24 -7.26 -11.23
CA MET A 1 -12.37 -7.57 -9.79
C MET A 1 -11.48 -6.60 -9.04
N VAL A 2 -12.04 -5.78 -8.14
CA VAL A 2 -11.27 -4.85 -7.30
C VAL A 2 -10.74 -5.66 -6.13
N VAL A 3 -9.43 -5.79 -6.00
CA VAL A 3 -8.81 -6.51 -4.87
C VAL A 3 -9.03 -5.67 -3.60
N PRO A 4 -9.49 -6.24 -2.49
CA PRO A 4 -9.65 -5.48 -1.25
C PRO A 4 -8.29 -5.00 -0.70
N SER A 5 -8.27 -3.80 -0.14
CA SER A 5 -7.07 -3.22 0.51
C SER A 5 -6.54 -4.15 1.60
N LEU A 6 -5.26 -4.52 1.51
CA LEU A 6 -4.62 -5.44 2.44
C LEU A 6 -4.44 -4.81 3.83
N LYS A 7 -4.38 -5.64 4.89
CA LYS A 7 -3.80 -5.17 6.16
C LYS A 7 -2.29 -5.02 5.97
N LEU A 8 -1.65 -4.24 6.85
CA LEU A 8 -0.19 -4.05 6.78
C LEU A 8 0.57 -5.39 6.81
N GLN A 9 0.14 -6.34 7.64
CA GLN A 9 0.76 -7.66 7.75
C GLN A 9 0.67 -8.42 6.42
N ASP A 10 -0.52 -8.51 5.84
CA ASP A 10 -0.75 -9.18 4.56
C ASP A 10 0.06 -8.53 3.42
N LEU A 11 0.15 -7.19 3.39
CA LEU A 11 0.98 -6.47 2.43
C LEU A 11 2.47 -6.82 2.56
N ILE A 12 2.98 -6.90 3.80
CA ILE A 12 4.37 -7.27 4.06
C ILE A 12 4.62 -8.71 3.59
N GLU A 13 3.71 -9.63 3.88
CA GLU A 13 3.82 -11.03 3.45
C GLU A 13 3.82 -11.15 1.92
N GLU A 14 2.94 -10.43 1.23
CA GLU A 14 2.86 -10.44 -0.23
C GLU A 14 4.11 -9.84 -0.89
N ILE A 15 4.61 -8.71 -0.38
CA ILE A 15 5.86 -8.09 -0.86
C ILE A 15 7.04 -9.03 -0.62
N ARG A 16 7.17 -9.64 0.56
CA ARG A 16 8.25 -10.59 0.87
C ARG A 16 8.14 -11.91 0.09
N GLY A 17 6.95 -12.27 -0.37
CA GLY A 17 6.68 -13.43 -1.22
C GLY A 17 7.02 -13.21 -2.70
N ALA A 18 7.25 -11.96 -3.12
CA ALA A 18 7.62 -11.64 -4.50
C ALA A 18 8.97 -12.28 -4.87
N LYS A 19 9.01 -12.99 -6.00
CA LYS A 19 10.22 -13.65 -6.50
C LYS A 19 11.05 -12.76 -7.42
N THR A 20 10.45 -11.67 -7.90
CA THR A 20 11.11 -10.70 -8.79
C THR A 20 10.80 -9.29 -8.36
N GLN A 21 11.71 -8.37 -8.67
CA GLN A 21 11.50 -6.94 -8.41
C GLN A 21 10.26 -6.39 -9.14
N ALA A 22 9.91 -6.97 -10.29
CA ALA A 22 8.71 -6.59 -11.02
C ALA A 22 7.42 -6.96 -10.26
N GLN A 23 7.38 -8.15 -9.66
CA GLN A 23 6.26 -8.58 -8.81
C GLN A 23 6.14 -7.69 -7.57
N GLU A 24 7.26 -7.37 -6.93
CA GLU A 24 7.30 -6.48 -5.77
C GLU A 24 6.70 -5.10 -6.13
N ARG A 25 7.14 -4.53 -7.27
CA ARG A 25 6.62 -3.27 -7.80
C ARG A 25 5.13 -3.32 -8.12
N GLU A 26 4.64 -4.44 -8.66
CA GLU A 26 3.22 -4.60 -8.98
C GLU A 26 2.33 -4.57 -7.72
N VAL A 27 2.72 -5.29 -6.67
CA VAL A 27 2.02 -5.32 -5.38
C VAL A 27 1.98 -3.90 -4.78
N ILE A 28 3.13 -3.23 -4.74
CA ILE A 28 3.25 -1.87 -4.21
C ILE A 28 2.39 -0.88 -5.01
N GLN A 29 2.42 -0.94 -6.35
CA GLN A 29 1.63 -0.03 -7.19
C GLN A 29 0.12 -0.21 -6.97
N LYS A 30 -0.35 -1.47 -6.89
CA LYS A 30 -1.75 -1.78 -6.61
C LYS A 30 -2.16 -1.21 -5.25
N GLU A 31 -1.40 -1.49 -4.20
CA GLU A 31 -1.72 -1.02 -2.86
C GLU A 31 -1.65 0.51 -2.75
N CYS A 32 -0.68 1.17 -3.39
CA CYS A 32 -0.63 2.63 -3.45
C CYS A 32 -1.86 3.22 -4.16
N ALA A 33 -2.41 2.57 -5.19
CA ALA A 33 -3.66 3.01 -5.81
C ALA A 33 -4.85 2.90 -4.85
N HIS A 34 -4.93 1.81 -4.08
CA HIS A 34 -5.94 1.65 -3.03
C HIS A 34 -5.83 2.70 -1.92
N ILE A 35 -4.60 2.99 -1.48
CA ILE A 35 -4.33 4.04 -0.49
C ILE A 35 -4.82 5.41 -0.99
N ARG A 36 -4.51 5.76 -2.25
CA ARG A 36 -4.97 7.04 -2.84
C ARG A 36 -6.50 7.13 -2.93
N ALA A 37 -7.18 6.05 -3.33
CA ALA A 37 -8.64 6.02 -3.37
C ALA A 37 -9.24 6.18 -1.96
N SER A 38 -8.70 5.46 -0.98
CA SER A 38 -9.16 5.52 0.41
C SER A 38 -9.00 6.92 1.04
N PHE A 39 -7.94 7.66 0.71
CA PHE A 39 -7.80 9.03 1.19
C PHE A 39 -8.80 9.99 0.53
N ARG A 40 -9.10 9.80 -0.76
CA ARG A 40 -10.11 10.60 -1.47
C ARG A 40 -11.51 10.43 -0.91
N ASP A 41 -11.87 9.19 -0.55
CA ASP A 41 -13.20 8.86 -0.03
C ASP A 41 -13.39 9.31 1.43
N GLY A 42 -12.31 9.75 2.10
CA GLY A 42 -12.38 10.45 3.39
C GLY A 42 -12.69 9.58 4.60
N ASP A 43 -12.62 8.25 4.50
CA ASP A 43 -12.91 7.34 5.61
C ASP A 43 -11.85 7.46 6.74
N PRO A 44 -12.21 8.06 7.90
CA PRO A 44 -11.26 8.29 8.99
C PRO A 44 -10.83 6.99 9.68
N VAL A 45 -11.67 5.95 9.64
CA VAL A 45 -11.48 4.71 10.41
C VAL A 45 -10.25 3.96 9.90
N HIS A 46 -9.98 4.03 8.60
CA HIS A 46 -8.88 3.30 7.97
C HIS A 46 -7.62 4.15 7.76
N ARG A 47 -7.67 5.47 8.03
CA ARG A 47 -6.60 6.42 7.73
C ARG A 47 -5.26 6.04 8.36
N HIS A 48 -5.25 5.62 9.63
CA HIS A 48 -4.05 5.20 10.33
C HIS A 48 -3.40 3.96 9.69
N ARG A 49 -4.21 3.02 9.16
CA ARG A 49 -3.72 1.82 8.49
C ARG A 49 -3.10 2.16 7.14
N GLN A 50 -3.75 3.05 6.38
CA GLN A 50 -3.23 3.50 5.09
C GLN A 50 -1.89 4.24 5.27
N LEU A 51 -1.77 5.07 6.31
CA LEU A 51 -0.50 5.74 6.66
C LEU A 51 0.61 4.75 7.01
N ALA A 52 0.32 3.71 7.81
CA ALA A 52 1.31 2.71 8.17
C ALA A 52 1.82 1.94 6.93
N LYS A 53 0.93 1.57 6.01
CA LYS A 53 1.31 0.95 4.72
C LYS A 53 2.16 1.88 3.86
N LEU A 54 1.77 3.16 3.76
CA LEU A 54 2.52 4.15 3.00
C LEU A 54 3.92 4.39 3.58
N LEU A 55 4.05 4.43 4.90
CA LEU A 55 5.33 4.53 5.59
C LEU A 55 6.22 3.31 5.32
N TYR A 56 5.64 2.11 5.34
CA TYR A 56 6.38 0.89 5.01
C TYR A 56 6.94 0.91 3.59
N VAL A 57 6.11 1.26 2.60
CA VAL A 57 6.54 1.42 1.20
C VAL A 57 7.67 2.45 1.08
N HIS A 58 7.59 3.56 1.81
CA HIS A 58 8.65 4.57 1.84
C HIS A 58 9.95 4.02 2.43
N MET A 59 9.88 3.28 3.54
CA MET A 59 11.05 2.66 4.18
C MET A 59 11.73 1.61 3.29
N LEU A 60 11.00 0.98 2.37
CA LEU A 60 11.57 0.11 1.33
C LEU A 60 12.27 0.88 0.20
N GLY A 61 12.25 2.22 0.22
CA GLY A 61 12.87 3.07 -0.80
C GLY A 61 11.99 3.36 -2.01
N TYR A 62 10.70 3.00 -1.97
CA TYR A 62 9.76 3.31 -3.05
C TYR A 62 9.17 4.71 -2.90
N PRO A 63 8.80 5.37 -4.01
CA PRO A 63 8.09 6.64 -3.97
C PRO A 63 6.79 6.53 -3.18
N ALA A 64 6.62 7.39 -2.18
CA ALA A 64 5.44 7.46 -1.33
C ALA A 64 4.95 8.91 -1.26
N HIS A 65 3.65 9.13 -1.50
CA HIS A 65 3.05 10.46 -1.48
C HIS A 65 2.26 10.66 -0.18
N PHE A 66 2.83 11.41 0.76
CA PHE A 66 2.16 11.80 2.00
C PHE A 66 1.39 13.11 1.79
N GLY A 67 0.09 13.13 2.11
CA GLY A 67 -0.71 14.36 2.18
C GLY A 67 -1.23 14.92 0.84
N GLN A 68 -2.05 14.16 0.12
CA GLN A 68 -2.92 14.67 -0.96
C GLN A 68 -4.38 14.38 -0.66
#